data_AF-A6WQU7-F1
#
_entry.id   AF-A6WQU7-F1
#
_cell.length_a   1.000
_cell.length_b   1.000
_cell.length_c   1.000
_cell.angle_alpha   90.00
_cell.angle_beta   90.00
_cell.angle_gamma   90.00
#
_symmetry.space_group_name_H-M   'P 1'
#
loop_
_entity.id
_entity.type
_entity.pdbx_description
1 polymer ?
#
loop_
_entity_poly.entity_id
_entity_poly.type
_entity_poly.pdbx_seq_one_letter_code
_entity_poly.pdbx_strand_id
1 'polypeptide(L)'
;MKKQLLSALIGASLLAPMAASAADYVIDREGAHASITFKVSHLGYSYVVGRFNDFSGDFSYDAAKPTAAKVNVTVNTLSVDSNHAERDKHIRSADFLNTSKFAQATFTSTTVEDKGNGDLVINGNLTLNGVTKPLAINAHAVGEGQDPWGGYRAGFTGTTTFAMKDFGIKMDLGPASSHVELDLVVEGVRK
;
A
#
# COMPACT_ATOMS: atom_id res chain seq x y z
N MET A 1 -29.81 19.08 68.29
CA MET A 1 -29.43 20.14 67.33
C MET A 1 -28.23 19.67 66.51
N LYS A 2 -28.14 20.15 65.26
CA LYS A 2 -27.06 20.02 64.26
C LYS A 2 -27.13 18.81 63.31
N LYS A 3 -27.78 19.09 62.17
CA LYS A 3 -27.63 18.44 60.87
C LYS A 3 -26.20 18.70 60.37
N GLN A 4 -25.46 17.67 59.96
CA GLN A 4 -24.29 17.83 59.08
C GLN A 4 -24.58 17.07 57.80
N LEU A 5 -24.65 17.83 56.71
CA LEU A 5 -25.00 17.39 55.37
C LEU A 5 -23.91 16.45 54.81
N LEU A 6 -24.34 15.29 54.32
CA LEU A 6 -23.62 14.51 53.33
C LEU A 6 -23.59 15.31 52.02
N SER A 7 -22.45 15.89 51.68
CA SER A 7 -22.17 16.37 50.32
C SER A 7 -21.06 15.51 49.75
N ALA A 8 -21.41 14.29 49.32
CA ALA A 8 -20.52 13.48 48.51
C ALA A 8 -20.50 14.08 47.09
N LEU A 9 -19.54 14.96 46.82
CA LEU A 9 -19.20 15.33 45.45
C LEU A 9 -18.67 14.07 44.76
N ILE A 10 -19.55 13.37 44.04
CA ILE A 10 -19.14 12.40 43.02
C ILE A 10 -18.50 13.25 41.93
N GLY A 11 -17.16 13.34 41.97
CA GLY A 11 -16.39 13.90 40.88
C GLY A 11 -16.64 13.05 39.64
N ALA A 12 -17.52 13.52 38.76
CA ALA A 12 -17.69 12.94 37.44
C ALA A 12 -16.38 13.19 36.69
N SER A 13 -15.47 12.22 36.74
CA SER A 13 -14.28 12.19 35.91
C SER A 13 -14.75 12.16 34.46
N LEU A 14 -14.74 13.32 33.81
CA LEU A 14 -14.93 13.45 32.37
C LEU A 14 -13.79 12.68 31.70
N LEU A 15 -14.02 11.40 31.41
CA LEU A 15 -13.19 10.62 30.50
C LEU A 15 -13.40 11.22 29.12
N ALA A 16 -12.65 12.29 28.82
CA ALA A 16 -12.53 12.72 27.44
C ALA A 16 -11.95 11.54 26.66
N PRO A 17 -12.61 11.07 25.58
CA PRO A 17 -12.00 10.08 24.71
C PRO A 17 -10.68 10.68 24.24
N MET A 18 -9.58 10.11 24.70
CA MET A 18 -8.26 10.39 24.16
C MET A 18 -8.39 10.07 22.67
N ALA A 19 -8.43 11.10 21.82
CA ALA A 19 -8.44 10.89 20.38
C ALA A 19 -7.20 10.06 20.07
N ALA A 20 -7.38 8.78 19.76
CA ALA A 20 -6.30 7.98 19.25
C ALA A 20 -5.85 8.65 17.95
N SER A 21 -4.60 9.08 17.90
CA SER A 21 -4.00 9.47 16.63
C SER A 21 -3.70 8.20 15.86
N ALA A 22 -3.81 8.28 14.54
CA ALA A 22 -3.26 7.26 13.64
C ALA A 22 -1.83 6.95 14.03
N ALA A 23 -1.55 5.67 14.22
CA ALA A 23 -0.21 5.21 14.48
C ALA A 23 0.56 5.07 13.19
N ASP A 24 1.86 5.34 13.27
CA ASP A 24 2.77 5.19 12.15
C ASP A 24 3.37 3.78 12.14
N TYR A 25 3.46 3.22 10.94
CA TYR A 25 3.98 1.90 10.65
C TYR A 25 5.07 2.01 9.58
N VAL A 26 6.03 1.10 9.63
CA VAL A 26 6.99 0.84 8.54
C VAL A 26 6.60 -0.48 7.90
N ILE A 27 6.56 -0.53 6.56
CA ILE A 27 6.33 -1.78 5.84
C ILE A 27 7.44 -2.78 6.19
N ASP A 28 7.05 -3.99 6.58
CA ASP A 28 7.99 -5.02 7.02
C ASP A 28 8.71 -5.70 5.85
N ARG A 29 9.69 -4.97 5.33
CA ARG A 29 10.63 -5.47 4.33
C ARG A 29 11.62 -6.46 4.93
N GLU A 30 12.13 -6.20 6.14
CA GLU A 30 13.20 -7.00 6.76
C GLU A 30 12.72 -8.42 7.10
N GLY A 31 11.51 -8.54 7.62
CA GLY A 31 10.84 -9.82 7.87
C GLY A 31 10.21 -10.45 6.63
N ALA A 32 10.22 -9.74 5.48
CA ALA A 32 9.60 -10.18 4.23
C ALA A 32 8.08 -10.48 4.33
N HIS A 33 7.36 -9.71 5.15
CA HIS A 33 5.90 -9.81 5.32
C HIS A 33 5.13 -8.82 4.42
N ALA A 34 5.76 -8.38 3.33
CA ALA A 34 5.14 -7.58 2.29
C ALA A 34 5.55 -8.08 0.90
N SER A 35 4.67 -7.91 -0.08
CA SER A 35 4.93 -8.25 -1.48
C SER A 35 4.18 -7.32 -2.43
N ILE A 36 4.88 -6.92 -3.50
CA ILE A 36 4.29 -6.25 -4.66
C ILE A 36 4.41 -7.20 -5.84
N THR A 37 3.30 -7.83 -6.21
CA THR A 37 3.23 -8.72 -7.36
C THR A 37 2.39 -8.10 -8.46
N PHE A 38 2.66 -8.53 -9.69
CA PHE A 38 1.92 -8.08 -10.85
C PHE A 38 1.66 -9.24 -11.80
N LYS A 39 0.64 -9.08 -12.62
CA LYS A 39 0.41 -9.93 -13.77
C LYS A 39 -0.02 -9.12 -14.98
N VAL A 40 0.38 -9.60 -16.15
CA VAL A 40 0.03 -9.03 -17.46
C VAL A 40 -0.49 -10.18 -18.31
N SER A 41 -1.65 -9.99 -18.94
CA SER A 41 -2.20 -10.99 -19.87
C SER A 41 -1.22 -11.22 -21.02
N HIS A 42 -0.99 -12.49 -21.35
CA HIS A 42 -0.11 -12.92 -22.43
C HIS A 42 -0.98 -13.34 -23.62
N LEU A 43 -1.27 -12.39 -24.50
CA LEU A 43 -2.09 -12.59 -25.71
C LEU A 43 -3.51 -13.11 -25.42
N GLY A 44 -3.99 -12.99 -24.19
CA GLY A 44 -5.27 -13.55 -23.74
C GLY A 44 -5.26 -15.07 -23.49
N TYR A 45 -4.12 -15.74 -23.63
CA TYR A 45 -4.01 -17.19 -23.39
C TYR A 45 -3.68 -17.53 -21.94
N SER A 46 -2.90 -16.69 -21.27
CA SER A 46 -2.46 -16.87 -19.89
C SER A 46 -2.02 -15.53 -19.30
N TYR A 47 -1.28 -15.56 -18.19
CA TYR A 47 -0.62 -14.40 -17.60
C TYR A 47 0.88 -14.62 -17.48
N VAL A 48 1.64 -13.56 -17.73
CA VAL A 48 3.00 -13.42 -17.20
C VAL A 48 2.88 -12.81 -15.82
N VAL A 49 3.45 -13.47 -14.81
CA VAL A 49 3.48 -13.00 -13.43
C VAL A 49 4.89 -12.54 -13.08
N GLY A 50 4.99 -11.49 -12.28
CA GLY A 50 6.25 -11.05 -11.70
C GLY A 50 6.06 -10.30 -10.39
N ARG A 51 7.17 -9.84 -9.83
CA ARG A 51 7.22 -9.09 -8.57
C ARG A 51 8.32 -8.05 -8.59
N PHE A 52 8.32 -7.17 -7.60
CA PHE A 52 9.47 -6.34 -7.25
C PHE A 52 10.05 -6.80 -5.91
N ASN A 53 11.34 -7.11 -5.91
CA ASN A 53 12.04 -7.66 -4.75
C ASN A 53 12.58 -6.58 -3.80
N ASP A 54 12.61 -5.32 -4.23
CA ASP A 54 13.18 -4.21 -3.46
C ASP A 54 12.22 -3.02 -3.45
N PHE A 55 11.56 -2.84 -2.31
CA PHE A 55 10.71 -1.71 -2.01
C PHE A 55 10.72 -1.39 -0.51
N SER A 56 10.26 -0.20 -0.17
CA SER A 56 10.11 0.28 1.19
C SER A 56 8.91 1.23 1.27
N GLY A 57 8.36 1.40 2.46
CA GLY A 57 7.31 2.37 2.66
C GLY A 57 6.90 2.51 4.12
N ASP A 58 5.99 3.45 4.33
CA ASP A 58 5.39 3.77 5.61
C ASP A 58 3.91 4.07 5.41
N PHE A 59 3.15 3.89 6.48
CA PHE A 59 1.76 4.31 6.51
C PHE A 59 1.34 4.73 7.90
N SER A 60 0.33 5.58 7.99
CA SER A 60 -0.38 5.89 9.22
C SER A 60 -1.76 5.23 9.20
N TYR A 61 -2.16 4.54 10.26
CA TYR A 61 -3.45 3.85 10.34
C TYR A 61 -4.07 3.91 11.74
N ASP A 62 -5.39 4.08 11.78
CA ASP A 62 -6.25 3.92 12.94
C ASP A 62 -7.53 3.22 12.47
N ALA A 63 -7.82 2.04 12.99
CA ALA A 63 -9.04 1.31 12.66
C ALA A 63 -10.33 2.05 13.04
N ALA A 64 -10.28 2.94 14.04
CA ALA A 64 -11.41 3.79 14.40
C ALA A 64 -11.61 4.97 13.43
N LYS A 65 -10.60 5.29 12.61
CA LYS A 65 -10.62 6.41 11.66
C LYS A 65 -9.81 6.13 10.40
N PRO A 66 -10.19 5.11 9.59
CA PRO A 66 -9.40 4.67 8.44
C PRO A 66 -9.28 5.74 7.34
N THR A 67 -10.24 6.66 7.24
CA THR A 67 -10.20 7.78 6.28
C THR A 67 -9.09 8.79 6.54
N ALA A 68 -8.46 8.78 7.72
CA ALA A 68 -7.29 9.59 8.04
C ALA A 68 -5.97 8.91 7.67
N ALA A 69 -6.00 7.68 7.15
CA ALA A 69 -4.80 6.94 6.80
C ALA A 69 -4.01 7.62 5.68
N LYS A 70 -2.70 7.41 5.70
CA LYS A 70 -1.75 7.87 4.68
C LYS A 70 -0.80 6.73 4.35
N VAL A 71 -0.38 6.62 3.10
CA VAL A 71 0.49 5.57 2.59
C VAL A 71 1.53 6.18 1.67
N ASN A 72 2.80 5.84 1.89
CA ASN A 72 3.92 6.15 1.02
C ASN A 72 4.69 4.88 0.70
N VAL A 73 4.94 4.62 -0.58
CA VAL A 73 5.72 3.46 -1.04
C VAL A 73 6.71 3.90 -2.11
N THR A 74 7.93 3.39 -2.00
CA THR A 74 8.98 3.53 -3.01
C THR A 74 9.42 2.14 -3.44
N VAL A 75 9.46 1.90 -4.75
CA VAL A 75 9.88 0.64 -5.36
C VAL A 75 11.12 0.88 -6.20
N ASN A 76 12.18 0.09 -5.98
CA ASN A 76 13.31 0.03 -6.90
C ASN A 76 12.91 -0.81 -8.12
N THR A 77 12.75 -0.17 -9.27
CA THR A 77 12.27 -0.82 -10.49
C THR A 77 13.28 -1.79 -11.09
N LEU A 78 14.57 -1.68 -10.72
CA LEU A 78 15.59 -2.67 -11.13
C LEU A 78 15.36 -4.04 -10.48
N SER A 79 14.58 -4.10 -9.40
CA SER A 79 14.30 -5.34 -8.67
C SER A 79 13.19 -6.19 -9.29
N VAL A 80 12.72 -5.83 -10.50
CA VAL A 80 11.74 -6.62 -11.23
C VAL A 80 12.23 -8.06 -11.44
N ASP A 81 11.36 -9.00 -11.14
CA ASP A 81 11.61 -10.43 -11.25
C ASP A 81 10.35 -11.12 -11.76
N SER A 82 10.41 -11.61 -12.99
CA SER A 82 9.37 -12.42 -13.61
C SER A 82 9.75 -13.88 -13.72
N ASN A 83 10.79 -14.33 -13.02
CA ASN A 83 11.39 -15.67 -13.14
C ASN A 83 11.92 -15.95 -14.57
N HIS A 84 12.41 -14.91 -15.28
CA HIS A 84 13.01 -15.06 -16.61
C HIS A 84 13.97 -13.91 -16.93
N ALA A 85 15.28 -14.15 -16.77
CA ALA A 85 16.32 -13.11 -16.82
C ALA A 85 16.30 -12.23 -18.09
N GLU A 86 16.14 -12.82 -19.29
CA GLU A 86 16.13 -12.01 -20.53
C GLU A 86 14.88 -11.12 -20.62
N ARG A 87 13.77 -11.55 -20.04
CA ARG A 87 12.54 -10.76 -20.00
C ARG A 87 12.69 -9.64 -18.99
N ASP A 88 13.25 -9.93 -17.82
CA ASP A 88 13.51 -8.90 -16.81
C ASP A 88 14.51 -7.85 -17.32
N LYS A 89 15.50 -8.26 -18.11
CA LYS A 89 16.39 -7.34 -18.83
C LYS A 89 15.62 -6.46 -19.83
N HIS A 90 14.68 -7.03 -20.58
CA HIS A 90 13.84 -6.25 -21.50
C HIS A 90 12.89 -5.29 -20.76
N ILE A 91 12.25 -5.74 -19.68
CA ILE A 91 11.37 -4.89 -18.84
C ILE A 91 12.14 -3.69 -18.25
N ARG A 92 13.43 -3.85 -17.95
CA ARG A 92 14.28 -2.73 -17.47
C ARG A 92 14.63 -1.71 -18.56
N SER A 93 14.54 -2.10 -19.83
CA SER A 93 14.93 -1.25 -20.97
C SER A 93 14.01 -0.04 -21.18
N ALA A 94 14.41 0.85 -22.08
CA ALA A 94 13.65 2.04 -22.45
C ALA A 94 12.33 1.76 -23.21
N ASP A 95 12.10 0.51 -23.61
CA ASP A 95 10.82 0.06 -24.17
C ASP A 95 9.73 -0.06 -23.09
N PHE A 96 10.15 -0.32 -21.84
CA PHE A 96 9.29 -0.52 -20.68
C PHE A 96 9.60 0.48 -19.56
N LEU A 97 10.20 0.03 -18.45
CA LEU A 97 10.36 0.82 -17.23
C LEU A 97 11.49 1.85 -17.31
N ASN A 98 12.36 1.74 -18.31
CA ASN A 98 13.48 2.65 -18.55
C ASN A 98 14.32 2.91 -17.29
N THR A 99 14.71 1.84 -16.60
CA THR A 99 15.24 1.92 -15.24
C THR A 99 16.59 2.61 -15.15
N SER A 100 17.32 2.72 -16.27
CA SER A 100 18.54 3.53 -16.36
C SER A 100 18.28 5.02 -16.16
N LYS A 101 17.07 5.51 -16.53
CA LYS A 101 16.63 6.89 -16.31
C LYS A 101 15.72 7.02 -15.10
N PHE A 102 14.89 6.01 -14.84
CA PHE A 102 13.87 6.02 -13.79
C PHE A 102 14.00 4.77 -12.91
N ALA A 103 15.01 4.78 -12.03
CA ALA A 103 15.34 3.65 -11.16
C ALA A 103 14.30 3.38 -10.06
N GLN A 104 13.34 4.29 -9.85
CA GLN A 104 12.34 4.19 -8.80
C GLN A 104 10.94 4.49 -9.32
N ALA A 105 9.95 3.81 -8.75
CA ALA A 105 8.55 4.18 -8.79
C ALA A 105 8.08 4.58 -7.38
N THR A 106 7.15 5.52 -7.28
CA THR A 106 6.62 5.98 -5.99
C THR A 106 5.11 6.07 -5.99
N PHE A 107 4.48 5.71 -4.88
CA PHE A 107 3.07 5.94 -4.64
C PHE A 107 2.89 6.77 -3.37
N THR A 108 2.08 7.81 -3.45
CA THR A 108 1.68 8.63 -2.29
C THR A 108 0.18 8.78 -2.28
N SER A 109 -0.47 8.32 -1.21
CA SER A 109 -1.92 8.47 -1.02
C SER A 109 -2.32 9.94 -0.89
N THR A 110 -3.49 10.28 -1.42
CA THR A 110 -4.12 11.60 -1.30
C THR A 110 -5.38 11.54 -0.45
N THR A 111 -6.25 10.55 -0.67
CA THR A 111 -7.48 10.33 0.11
C THR A 111 -7.73 8.84 0.32
N VAL A 112 -8.39 8.50 1.42
CA VAL A 112 -8.85 7.15 1.72
C VAL A 112 -10.35 7.17 1.92
N GLU A 113 -11.06 6.34 1.16
CA GLU A 113 -12.49 6.11 1.31
C GLU A 113 -12.70 4.85 2.15
N ASP A 114 -13.60 4.93 3.12
CA ASP A 114 -14.07 3.79 3.89
C ASP A 114 -15.30 3.17 3.21
N LYS A 115 -15.20 1.88 2.85
CA LYS A 115 -16.30 1.11 2.25
C LYS A 115 -16.98 0.19 3.28
N GLY A 116 -16.55 0.23 4.53
CA GLY A 116 -17.03 -0.60 5.63
C GLY A 116 -16.38 -1.98 5.65
N ASN A 117 -16.50 -2.67 6.79
CA ASN A 117 -15.99 -4.05 6.98
C ASN A 117 -14.50 -4.23 6.67
N GLY A 118 -13.68 -3.19 6.86
CA GLY A 118 -12.25 -3.21 6.56
C GLY A 118 -11.91 -2.94 5.10
N ASP A 119 -12.89 -2.81 4.21
CA ASP A 119 -12.68 -2.46 2.80
C ASP A 119 -12.45 -0.95 2.64
N LEU A 120 -11.41 -0.59 1.89
CA LEU A 120 -10.97 0.78 1.67
C LEU A 120 -10.70 1.02 0.17
N VAL A 121 -10.83 2.27 -0.27
CA VAL A 121 -10.24 2.73 -1.53
C VAL A 121 -9.19 3.78 -1.21
N ILE A 122 -7.93 3.44 -1.46
CA ILE A 122 -6.78 4.33 -1.26
C ILE A 122 -6.51 5.00 -2.60
N ASN A 123 -6.91 6.26 -2.72
CA ASN A 123 -6.59 7.10 -3.86
C ASN A 123 -5.22 7.73 -3.64
N GLY A 124 -4.41 7.81 -4.70
CA GLY A 124 -3.10 8.44 -4.62
C GLY A 124 -2.52 8.74 -5.99
N ASN A 125 -1.26 9.17 -5.98
CA ASN A 125 -0.49 9.43 -7.18
C ASN A 125 0.61 8.38 -7.32
N LEU A 126 0.58 7.61 -8.40
CA LEU A 126 1.68 6.74 -8.81
C LEU A 126 2.60 7.52 -9.76
N THR A 127 3.89 7.53 -9.48
CA THR A 127 4.94 7.90 -10.42
C THR A 127 5.66 6.65 -10.88
N LEU A 128 5.58 6.36 -12.18
CA LEU A 128 6.21 5.21 -12.81
C LEU A 128 6.78 5.63 -14.17
N ASN A 129 8.01 5.20 -14.48
CA ASN A 129 8.69 5.55 -15.73
C ASN A 129 8.72 7.08 -16.00
N GLY A 130 8.87 7.88 -14.94
CA GLY A 130 8.93 9.34 -14.99
C GLY A 130 7.59 10.06 -15.21
N VAL A 131 6.47 9.33 -15.23
CA VAL A 131 5.12 9.90 -15.41
C VAL A 131 4.32 9.72 -14.12
N THR A 132 3.68 10.78 -13.65
CA THR A 132 2.79 10.75 -12.50
C THR A 132 1.33 10.72 -12.94
N LYS A 133 0.54 9.77 -12.42
CA LYS A 133 -0.90 9.63 -12.68
C LYS A 133 -1.65 9.28 -11.38
N PRO A 134 -2.92 9.68 -11.27
CA PRO A 134 -3.80 9.16 -10.23
C PRO A 134 -3.95 7.65 -10.34
N LEU A 135 -3.99 6.97 -9.20
CA LEU A 135 -4.23 5.53 -9.09
C LEU A 135 -5.07 5.26 -7.84
N ALA A 136 -6.08 4.40 -7.97
CA ALA A 136 -6.89 3.93 -6.86
C ALA A 136 -6.53 2.47 -6.55
N ILE A 137 -6.31 2.16 -5.27
CA ILE A 137 -6.05 0.81 -4.78
C ILE A 137 -7.26 0.38 -3.94
N ASN A 138 -7.91 -0.71 -4.35
CA ASN A 138 -8.91 -1.36 -3.51
C ASN A 138 -8.15 -2.16 -2.46
N ALA A 139 -8.28 -1.80 -1.19
CA ALA A 139 -7.57 -2.41 -0.08
C ALA A 139 -8.53 -3.05 0.91
N HIS A 140 -8.03 -4.04 1.66
CA HIS A 140 -8.76 -4.68 2.74
C HIS A 140 -7.85 -4.78 3.97
N ALA A 141 -8.35 -4.34 5.12
CA ALA A 141 -7.70 -4.52 6.41
C ALA A 141 -7.90 -5.96 6.91
N VAL A 142 -6.82 -6.74 6.93
CA VAL A 142 -6.85 -8.17 7.28
C VAL A 142 -6.90 -8.37 8.80
N GLY A 143 -6.10 -7.58 9.54
CA GLY A 143 -6.03 -7.66 10.99
C GLY A 143 -4.86 -6.86 11.57
N GLU A 144 -4.89 -6.67 12.89
CA GLU A 144 -3.83 -6.00 13.64
C GLU A 144 -3.68 -6.59 15.04
N GLY A 145 -2.49 -6.48 15.64
CA GLY A 145 -2.24 -7.02 16.98
C GLY A 145 -0.78 -7.08 17.39
N GLN A 146 -0.55 -7.58 18.61
CA GLN A 146 0.79 -7.83 19.13
C GLN A 146 1.46 -8.99 18.38
N ASP A 147 2.75 -8.85 18.10
CA ASP A 147 3.56 -9.90 17.47
C ASP A 147 4.43 -10.66 18.49
N PRO A 148 4.98 -11.84 18.12
CA PRO A 148 5.82 -12.64 19.02
C PRO A 148 7.15 -11.97 19.44
N TRP A 149 7.55 -10.88 18.80
CA TRP A 149 8.81 -10.16 19.02
C TRP A 149 8.63 -8.88 19.85
N GLY A 150 7.42 -8.64 20.36
CA GLY A 150 7.08 -7.48 21.19
C GLY A 150 6.69 -6.23 20.41
N GLY A 151 6.50 -6.34 19.10
CA GLY A 151 5.97 -5.29 18.24
C GLY A 151 4.45 -5.34 18.12
N TYR A 152 3.88 -4.34 17.45
CA TYR A 152 2.48 -4.32 17.05
C TYR A 152 2.39 -4.18 15.53
N ARG A 153 1.51 -4.95 14.90
CA ARG A 153 1.43 -5.07 13.44
C ARG A 153 0.04 -4.76 12.92
N ALA A 154 -0.03 -4.29 11.68
CA ALA A 154 -1.27 -4.16 10.92
C ALA A 154 -1.05 -4.67 9.50
N GLY A 155 -1.94 -5.55 9.06
CA GLY A 155 -1.87 -6.26 7.77
C GLY A 155 -3.00 -5.87 6.82
N PHE A 156 -2.65 -5.75 5.53
CA PHE A 156 -3.54 -5.33 4.47
C PHE A 156 -3.27 -6.12 3.19
N THR A 157 -4.31 -6.31 2.38
CA THR A 157 -4.20 -6.69 0.97
C THR A 157 -4.67 -5.55 0.09
N GLY A 158 -4.20 -5.49 -1.15
CA GLY A 158 -4.66 -4.50 -2.11
C GLY A 158 -4.58 -4.96 -3.55
N THR A 159 -5.49 -4.46 -4.39
CA THR A 159 -5.48 -4.70 -5.84
C THR A 159 -5.70 -3.41 -6.60
N THR A 160 -5.07 -3.30 -7.78
CA THR A 160 -5.30 -2.20 -8.71
C THR A 160 -4.90 -2.60 -10.12
N THR A 161 -5.34 -1.83 -11.11
CA THR A 161 -5.00 -2.04 -12.51
C THR A 161 -4.77 -0.70 -13.20
N PHE A 162 -3.83 -0.66 -14.13
CA PHE A 162 -3.55 0.53 -14.93
C PHE A 162 -3.04 0.16 -16.33
N ALA A 163 -3.24 1.07 -17.29
CA ALA A 163 -2.73 0.91 -18.63
C ALA A 163 -1.25 1.29 -18.71
N MET A 164 -0.43 0.46 -19.36
CA MET A 164 1.01 0.73 -19.51
C MET A 164 1.27 2.06 -20.24
N LYS A 165 0.43 2.37 -21.24
CA LYS A 165 0.53 3.59 -22.04
C LYS A 165 0.37 4.87 -21.23
N ASP A 166 -0.38 4.84 -20.12
CA ASP A 166 -0.59 6.01 -19.25
C ASP A 166 0.72 6.47 -18.58
N PHE A 167 1.69 5.57 -18.45
CA PHE A 167 3.00 5.80 -17.86
C PHE A 167 4.12 5.87 -18.91
N GLY A 168 3.78 6.06 -20.18
CA GLY A 168 4.75 6.22 -21.26
C GLY A 168 5.59 4.96 -21.56
N ILE A 169 5.15 3.78 -21.14
CA ILE A 169 5.71 2.51 -21.60
C ILE A 169 5.44 2.39 -23.10
N LYS A 170 6.50 2.19 -23.87
CA LYS A 170 6.48 2.35 -25.34
C LYS A 170 6.12 1.05 -26.06
N MET A 171 6.52 -0.09 -25.51
CA MET A 171 6.25 -1.39 -26.11
C MET A 171 4.75 -1.66 -26.15
N ASP A 172 4.23 -1.94 -27.35
CA ASP A 172 2.85 -2.40 -27.51
C ASP A 172 2.83 -3.93 -27.55
N LEU A 173 2.18 -4.55 -26.56
CA LEU A 173 2.04 -6.00 -26.43
C LEU A 173 0.70 -6.51 -26.99
N GLY A 174 -0.03 -5.66 -27.72
CA GLY A 174 -1.36 -5.92 -28.24
C GLY A 174 -2.47 -5.56 -27.24
N PRO A 175 -3.73 -5.48 -27.71
CA PRO A 175 -4.85 -5.01 -26.90
C PRO A 175 -5.10 -5.87 -25.66
N ALA A 176 -4.91 -7.20 -25.78
CA ALA A 176 -5.08 -8.16 -24.70
C ALA A 176 -4.05 -8.00 -23.57
N SER A 177 -2.93 -7.30 -23.81
CA SER A 177 -1.79 -7.22 -22.91
C SER A 177 -1.49 -5.76 -22.51
N SER A 178 -2.50 -4.89 -22.58
CA SER A 178 -2.36 -3.44 -22.43
C SER A 178 -2.30 -2.95 -20.98
N HIS A 179 -2.77 -3.78 -20.04
CA HIS A 179 -2.90 -3.45 -18.63
C HIS A 179 -1.98 -4.29 -17.75
N VAL A 180 -1.54 -3.68 -16.66
CA VAL A 180 -0.88 -4.36 -15.55
C VAL A 180 -1.89 -4.46 -14.42
N GLU A 181 -2.11 -5.66 -13.91
CA GLU A 181 -2.84 -5.90 -12.67
C GLU A 181 -1.82 -6.06 -11.54
N LEU A 182 -1.96 -5.29 -10.47
CA LEU A 182 -1.15 -5.40 -9.26
C LEU A 182 -1.94 -6.13 -8.16
N ASP A 183 -1.23 -6.98 -7.44
CA ASP A 183 -1.68 -7.64 -6.21
C ASP A 183 -0.64 -7.38 -5.12
N LEU A 184 -1.13 -6.79 -4.03
CA LEU A 184 -0.35 -6.21 -2.95
C LEU A 184 -0.68 -6.93 -1.65
N VAL A 185 0.34 -7.32 -0.91
CA VAL A 185 0.23 -7.78 0.47
C VAL A 185 1.18 -6.93 1.29
N VAL A 186 0.68 -6.32 2.37
CA VAL A 186 1.47 -5.40 3.19
C VAL A 186 1.18 -5.68 4.63
N GLU A 187 2.23 -6.04 5.38
CA GLU A 187 2.24 -5.92 6.82
C GLU A 187 3.15 -4.78 7.24
N GLY A 188 2.71 -3.96 8.18
CA GLY A 188 3.51 -2.91 8.79
C GLY A 188 3.79 -3.19 10.25
N VAL A 189 5.00 -2.83 10.70
CA VAL A 189 5.39 -2.80 12.11
C VAL A 189 5.22 -1.39 12.64
N ARG A 190 4.48 -1.24 13.74
CA ARG A 190 4.25 0.04 14.41
C ARG A 190 5.58 0.60 14.93
N LYS A 191 5.82 1.88 14.67
CA LYS A 191 6.98 2.63 15.17
C LYS A 191 6.91 2.89 16.66
#